data_AF-A0A972USC8-F1
#
_entry.id   AF-A0A972USC8-F1
#
_cell.length_a   1.000
_cell.length_b   1.000
_cell.length_c   1.000
_cell.angle_alpha   90.00
_cell.angle_beta   90.00
_cell.angle_gamma   90.00
#
_symmetry.space_group_name_H-M   'P 1'
#
loop_
_entity.id
_entity.type
_entity.pdbx_description
1 polymer ?
#
loop_
_entity_poly.entity_id
_entity_poly.type
_entity_poly.pdbx_seq_one_letter_code
_entity_poly.pdbx_strand_id
1 'polypeptide(L)'
;MKNNLSEPETFKVTDLLTQYKKNVSDGKIQFLENNSNKEIIVHLDKLNKLFERSENGEELDWNEAHKVGRKLWQILVSHALNSIDPNSKGNSKLFKYLEDASKFEDLLYGLEDYYRDHTLHSLWVYFLGDNLLRTDLEHIYEQPNWYVFNDIKRDQTKYQFKEELVEYSSIKKEMLCVEVNSHKDAIWCIIALCHDLGYSLAKLNNLNERVQKVLEYFDVSDFRHLGYSLNIEHQYHMSQFLELMAMDVRIVPSEDYAYEPLNSKKKNLSDDWTEAKKKWAEAKKIKDNANEYKKKLKDFLKMPSSQKLEDKVLIKCYRDDSTYWRLSKALEQKEHGILSAYLIYKILGIFAESSMRGPAEEWGLDNNEAQKNIIRGDILFAIAQHEFDFAHLKQLGSFADVLIIADELEEFSRLGRQMLTRKYTHTAAKTSIRFLNNKKGEKIKHGEKIDIIMDYYCEHEDRDDFLKFFVRKAERLCSIYSLKPSDEDQEEEEEEKENYCIINSIKMTVIWEKSKLEPKEYYWFNFSRMDEPKGKLPDCAHKYKGWQKILKKGIHNLKSYDDELKVIVKNEVDDKKEIPLTKWVGELNNLND
;
A
#
# COMPACT_ATOMS: atom_id res chain seq x y z
N MET A 1 3.42 19.30 33.77
CA MET A 1 2.99 20.51 33.04
C MET A 1 2.25 20.08 31.80
N LYS A 2 1.10 20.70 31.52
CA LYS A 2 0.14 20.33 30.48
C LYS A 2 0.82 20.32 29.09
N ASN A 3 0.72 19.18 28.39
CA ASN A 3 1.04 19.07 26.97
C ASN A 3 0.04 19.93 26.19
N ASN A 4 0.49 21.06 25.65
CA ASN A 4 -0.13 21.64 24.46
C ASN A 4 0.46 20.92 23.25
N LEU A 5 0.03 19.69 23.02
CA LEU A 5 0.02 19.15 21.67
C LEU A 5 -1.27 19.71 21.06
N SER A 6 -1.15 20.58 20.07
CA SER A 6 -2.28 21.01 19.24
C SER A 6 -3.09 19.80 18.80
N GLU A 7 -4.42 19.93 18.69
CA GLU A 7 -5.23 18.87 18.08
C GLU A 7 -4.62 18.55 16.70
N PRO A 8 -4.46 17.25 16.35
CA PRO A 8 -3.87 16.88 15.07
C PRO A 8 -4.74 17.41 13.92
N GLU A 9 -4.09 18.02 12.94
CA GLU A 9 -4.76 18.57 11.77
C GLU A 9 -5.35 17.41 10.94
N THR A 10 -6.66 17.44 10.71
CA THR A 10 -7.36 16.42 9.92
C THR A 10 -7.19 16.69 8.43
N PHE A 11 -7.03 15.65 7.64
CA PHE A 11 -6.99 15.75 6.19
C PHE A 11 -8.31 16.30 5.63
N LYS A 12 -8.20 17.22 4.67
CA LYS A 12 -9.31 17.70 3.84
C LYS A 12 -8.95 17.57 2.38
N VAL A 13 -9.96 17.28 1.56
CA VAL A 13 -9.81 17.16 0.11
C VAL A 13 -9.25 18.45 -0.50
N THR A 14 -9.73 19.61 -0.04
CA THR A 14 -9.29 20.94 -0.50
C THR A 14 -7.80 21.21 -0.19
N ASP A 15 -7.34 20.82 1.00
CA ASP A 15 -5.93 20.93 1.41
C ASP A 15 -5.03 20.01 0.57
N LEU A 16 -5.46 18.76 0.33
CA LEU A 16 -4.74 17.80 -0.51
C LEU A 16 -4.62 18.29 -1.96
N LEU A 17 -5.71 18.78 -2.55
CA LEU A 17 -5.73 19.34 -3.90
C LEU A 17 -4.83 20.58 -4.02
N THR A 18 -4.88 21.47 -3.03
CA THR A 18 -4.06 22.70 -2.99
C THR A 18 -2.57 22.36 -2.87
N GLN A 19 -2.23 21.42 -1.99
CA GLN A 19 -0.85 20.98 -1.78
C GLN A 19 -0.30 20.29 -3.04
N TYR A 20 -1.09 19.41 -3.67
CA TYR A 20 -0.69 18.77 -4.91
C TYR A 20 -0.53 19.77 -6.06
N LYS A 21 -1.46 20.73 -6.22
CA LYS A 21 -1.34 21.82 -7.19
C LYS A 21 -0.05 22.62 -7.00
N LYS A 22 0.33 22.91 -5.75
CA LYS A 22 1.60 23.57 -5.43
C LYS A 22 2.79 22.70 -5.86
N ASN A 23 2.77 21.40 -5.58
CA ASN A 23 3.82 20.48 -6.00
C ASN A 23 3.96 20.43 -7.54
N VAL A 24 2.85 20.41 -8.28
CA VAL A 24 2.85 20.49 -9.75
C VAL A 24 3.45 21.81 -10.24
N SER A 25 3.05 22.93 -9.64
CA SER A 25 3.52 24.27 -10.02
C SER A 25 5.01 24.48 -9.73
N ASP A 26 5.50 23.90 -8.62
CA ASP A 26 6.90 23.92 -8.22
C ASP A 26 7.77 22.94 -9.04
N GLY A 27 7.18 22.14 -9.93
CA GLY A 27 7.90 21.13 -10.71
C GLY A 27 8.42 19.96 -9.86
N LYS A 28 7.75 19.64 -8.75
CA LYS A 28 8.17 18.58 -7.81
C LYS A 28 7.68 17.17 -8.18
N ILE A 29 6.85 17.05 -9.22
CA ILE A 29 6.32 15.78 -9.73
C ILE A 29 7.15 15.35 -10.95
N GLN A 30 7.90 14.27 -10.84
CA GLN A 30 8.94 13.87 -11.81
C GLN A 30 8.43 13.66 -13.24
N PHE A 31 7.22 13.11 -13.39
CA PHE A 31 6.69 12.66 -14.68
C PHE A 31 5.87 13.72 -15.43
N LEU A 32 5.73 14.92 -14.87
CA LEU A 32 4.93 15.98 -15.48
C LEU A 32 5.80 16.97 -16.25
N GLU A 33 5.56 17.08 -17.56
CA GLU A 33 6.19 18.08 -18.42
C GLU A 33 5.52 19.45 -18.29
N ASN A 34 6.28 20.54 -18.52
CA ASN A 34 5.83 21.93 -18.35
C ASN A 34 4.51 22.29 -19.07
N ASN A 35 4.18 21.63 -20.18
CA ASN A 35 2.95 21.90 -20.93
C ASN A 35 1.71 21.23 -20.34
N SER A 36 1.87 20.03 -19.79
CA SER A 36 0.78 19.25 -19.16
C SER A 36 0.35 19.81 -17.81
N ASN A 37 1.26 20.50 -17.12
CA ASN A 37 0.99 21.15 -15.84
C ASN A 37 -0.22 22.08 -15.90
N LYS A 38 -0.41 22.80 -17.02
CA LYS A 38 -1.53 23.74 -17.17
C LYS A 38 -2.89 23.04 -17.16
N GLU A 39 -3.01 21.92 -17.87
CA GLU A 39 -4.28 21.19 -17.95
C GLU A 39 -4.63 20.55 -16.60
N ILE A 40 -3.64 19.92 -15.96
CA ILE A 40 -3.78 19.34 -14.61
C ILE A 40 -4.21 20.40 -13.60
N ILE A 41 -3.54 21.56 -13.57
CA ILE A 41 -3.89 22.67 -12.67
C ILE A 41 -5.33 23.14 -12.89
N VAL A 42 -5.80 23.22 -14.14
CA VAL A 42 -7.18 23.59 -14.45
C VAL A 42 -8.18 22.58 -13.87
N HIS A 43 -7.90 21.28 -13.96
CA HIS A 43 -8.76 20.26 -13.37
C HIS A 43 -8.73 20.26 -11.84
N LEU A 44 -7.55 20.45 -11.24
CA LEU A 44 -7.39 20.61 -9.79
C LEU A 44 -8.18 21.82 -9.28
N ASP A 45 -8.11 22.96 -9.97
CA ASP A 45 -8.86 24.18 -9.60
C ASP A 45 -10.38 24.00 -9.72
N LYS A 46 -10.84 23.22 -10.71
CA LYS A 46 -12.25 22.89 -10.85
C LYS A 46 -12.74 22.01 -9.70
N LEU A 47 -11.99 20.94 -9.36
CA LEU A 47 -12.33 20.10 -8.21
C LEU A 47 -12.30 20.91 -6.91
N ASN A 48 -11.24 21.68 -6.69
CA ASN A 48 -11.11 22.45 -5.46
C ASN A 48 -12.29 23.41 -5.25
N LYS A 49 -12.72 24.12 -6.30
CA LYS A 49 -13.92 24.98 -6.24
C LYS A 49 -15.22 24.21 -5.95
N LEU A 50 -15.36 23.00 -6.46
CA LEU A 50 -16.54 22.17 -6.19
C LEU A 50 -16.57 21.75 -4.71
N PHE A 51 -15.44 21.26 -4.19
CA PHE A 51 -15.33 20.82 -2.80
C PHE A 51 -15.37 21.98 -1.79
N GLU A 52 -14.76 23.13 -2.09
CA GLU A 52 -14.87 24.35 -1.27
C GLU A 52 -16.33 24.81 -1.10
N ARG A 53 -17.15 24.74 -2.17
CA ARG A 53 -18.58 25.07 -2.08
C ARG A 53 -19.32 24.10 -1.17
N SER A 54 -19.01 22.81 -1.27
CA SER A 54 -19.60 21.77 -0.43
C SER A 54 -19.24 21.95 1.04
N GLU A 55 -17.99 22.29 1.35
CA GLU A 55 -17.56 22.62 2.72
C GLU A 55 -18.28 23.86 3.29
N ASN A 56 -18.73 24.77 2.42
CA ASN A 56 -19.54 25.94 2.80
C ASN A 56 -21.05 25.66 2.88
N GLY A 57 -21.47 24.39 2.74
CA GLY A 57 -22.86 23.95 2.91
C GLY A 57 -23.69 23.91 1.63
N GLU A 58 -23.08 24.10 0.45
CA GLU A 58 -23.75 23.86 -0.83
C GLU A 58 -23.80 22.37 -1.18
N GLU A 59 -24.83 21.94 -1.92
CA GLU A 59 -24.89 20.58 -2.45
C GLU A 59 -23.81 20.38 -3.53
N LEU A 60 -22.98 19.34 -3.39
CA LEU A 60 -21.93 19.05 -4.35
C LEU A 60 -22.52 18.49 -5.64
N ASP A 61 -22.16 19.08 -6.79
CA ASP A 61 -22.45 18.48 -8.10
C ASP A 61 -21.54 17.28 -8.33
N TRP A 62 -21.99 16.12 -7.87
CA TRP A 62 -21.27 14.86 -8.02
C TRP A 62 -21.03 14.52 -9.48
N ASN A 63 -21.98 14.75 -10.38
CA ASN A 63 -21.80 14.41 -11.80
C ASN A 63 -20.61 15.17 -12.40
N GLU A 64 -20.50 16.47 -12.11
CA GLU A 64 -19.37 17.28 -12.53
C GLU A 64 -18.07 16.87 -11.81
N ALA A 65 -18.11 16.58 -10.50
CA ALA A 65 -16.95 16.09 -9.76
C ALA A 65 -16.38 14.80 -10.38
N HIS A 66 -17.24 13.82 -10.71
CA HIS A 66 -16.82 12.57 -11.36
C HIS A 66 -16.26 12.80 -12.77
N LYS A 67 -16.88 13.68 -13.57
CA LYS A 67 -16.35 14.01 -14.91
C LYS A 67 -14.96 14.64 -14.84
N VAL A 68 -14.78 15.61 -13.94
CA VAL A 68 -13.49 16.30 -13.77
C VAL A 68 -12.45 15.35 -13.18
N GLY A 69 -12.83 14.57 -12.16
CA GLY A 69 -11.99 13.55 -11.54
C GLY A 69 -11.50 12.51 -12.55
N ARG A 70 -12.41 11.90 -13.33
CA ARG A 70 -12.05 10.93 -14.37
C ARG A 70 -11.09 11.53 -15.40
N LYS A 71 -11.28 12.78 -15.80
CA LYS A 71 -10.36 13.45 -16.73
C LYS A 71 -8.98 13.67 -16.13
N LEU A 72 -8.92 14.11 -14.88
CA LEU A 72 -7.67 14.26 -14.14
C LEU A 72 -6.95 12.91 -14.01
N TRP A 73 -7.67 11.85 -13.64
CA TRP A 73 -7.16 10.47 -13.58
C TRP A 73 -6.53 10.05 -14.92
N GLN A 74 -7.24 10.25 -16.03
CA GLN A 74 -6.76 9.89 -17.38
C GLN A 74 -5.46 10.62 -17.74
N ILE A 75 -5.37 11.91 -17.45
CA ILE A 75 -4.20 12.73 -17.75
C ILE A 75 -3.00 12.28 -16.91
N LEU A 76 -3.21 12.09 -15.60
CA LEU A 76 -2.15 11.67 -14.68
C LEU A 76 -1.58 10.30 -15.06
N VAL A 77 -2.45 9.29 -15.23
CA VAL A 77 -2.03 7.94 -15.64
C VAL A 77 -1.33 7.95 -17.00
N SER A 78 -1.83 8.73 -17.96
CA SER A 78 -1.19 8.83 -19.28
C SER A 78 0.23 9.39 -19.18
N HIS A 79 0.45 10.43 -18.38
CA HIS A 79 1.78 11.01 -18.20
C HIS A 79 2.71 10.09 -17.42
N ALA A 80 2.21 9.45 -16.36
CA ALA A 80 2.97 8.47 -15.59
C ALA A 80 3.45 7.31 -16.49
N LEU A 81 2.56 6.72 -17.28
CA LEU A 81 2.90 5.63 -18.21
C LEU A 81 3.90 6.08 -19.27
N ASN A 82 3.68 7.24 -19.90
CA ASN A 82 4.59 7.76 -20.93
C ASN A 82 5.98 8.08 -20.36
N SER A 83 6.08 8.45 -19.08
CA SER A 83 7.38 8.70 -18.44
C SER A 83 8.18 7.44 -18.16
N ILE A 84 7.51 6.29 -17.95
CA ILE A 84 8.14 4.99 -17.75
C ILE A 84 8.48 4.35 -19.09
N ASP A 85 7.52 4.34 -20.01
CA ASP A 85 7.69 3.79 -21.36
C ASP A 85 6.90 4.64 -22.37
N PRO A 86 7.58 5.56 -23.09
CA PRO A 86 6.95 6.42 -24.11
C PRO A 86 6.30 5.66 -25.27
N ASN A 87 6.68 4.41 -25.50
CA ASN A 87 6.16 3.58 -26.58
C ASN A 87 5.01 2.67 -26.12
N SER A 88 4.65 2.72 -24.85
CA SER A 88 3.58 1.91 -24.28
C SER A 88 2.24 2.21 -24.95
N LYS A 89 1.50 1.14 -25.23
CA LYS A 89 0.13 1.19 -25.76
C LYS A 89 -0.85 0.77 -24.68
N GLY A 90 -2.14 1.01 -24.89
CA GLY A 90 -3.20 0.50 -24.01
C GLY A 90 -3.98 1.57 -23.26
N ASN A 91 -3.51 2.82 -23.18
CA ASN A 91 -4.20 3.93 -22.51
C ASN A 91 -5.66 4.06 -22.97
N SER A 92 -5.92 4.00 -24.28
CA SER A 92 -7.29 4.10 -24.81
C SER A 92 -8.21 2.97 -24.34
N LYS A 93 -7.69 1.74 -24.22
CA LYS A 93 -8.44 0.58 -23.69
C LYS A 93 -8.66 0.71 -22.20
N LEU A 94 -7.66 1.15 -21.44
CA LEU A 94 -7.77 1.39 -20.00
C LEU A 94 -8.81 2.49 -19.70
N PHE A 95 -8.79 3.58 -20.47
CA PHE A 95 -9.74 4.69 -20.28
C PHE A 95 -11.15 4.30 -20.67
N LYS A 96 -11.32 3.45 -21.70
CA LYS A 96 -12.60 2.87 -22.05
C LYS A 96 -13.09 1.93 -20.95
N TYR A 97 -12.21 1.09 -20.39
CA TYR A 97 -12.56 0.24 -19.25
C TYR A 97 -13.02 1.09 -18.07
N LEU A 98 -12.29 2.14 -17.69
CA LEU A 98 -12.68 3.02 -16.60
C LEU A 98 -14.06 3.64 -16.85
N GLU A 99 -14.35 4.06 -18.08
CA GLU A 99 -15.67 4.58 -18.44
C GLU A 99 -16.78 3.53 -18.30
N ASP A 100 -16.54 2.31 -18.77
CA ASP A 100 -17.49 1.21 -18.70
C ASP A 100 -17.66 0.71 -17.24
N ALA A 101 -16.59 0.69 -16.45
CA ALA A 101 -16.59 0.38 -15.03
C ALA A 101 -17.38 1.43 -14.24
N SER A 102 -17.15 2.73 -14.45
CA SER A 102 -17.95 3.78 -13.81
C SER A 102 -19.45 3.66 -14.11
N LYS A 103 -19.83 3.18 -15.30
CA LYS A 103 -21.26 2.92 -15.62
C LYS A 103 -21.78 1.66 -14.91
N PHE A 104 -20.93 0.69 -14.65
CA PHE A 104 -21.28 -0.52 -13.90
C PHE A 104 -21.41 -0.23 -12.41
N GLU A 105 -20.65 0.72 -11.86
CA GLU A 105 -20.79 1.20 -10.47
C GLU A 105 -22.22 1.62 -10.14
N ASP A 106 -22.97 2.17 -11.11
CA ASP A 106 -24.39 2.49 -10.97
C ASP A 106 -25.25 1.31 -10.47
N LEU A 107 -24.89 0.08 -10.86
CA LEU A 107 -25.55 -1.15 -10.41
C LEU A 107 -25.11 -1.55 -9.00
N LEU A 108 -23.83 -1.35 -8.67
CA LEU A 108 -23.24 -1.74 -7.40
C LEU A 108 -23.71 -0.88 -6.23
N TYR A 109 -24.06 0.39 -6.44
CA TYR A 109 -24.65 1.23 -5.39
C TYR A 109 -25.91 0.62 -4.75
N GLY A 110 -26.66 -0.21 -5.49
CA GLY A 110 -27.83 -0.89 -4.95
C GLY A 110 -27.50 -2.18 -4.19
N LEU A 111 -26.28 -2.70 -4.32
CA LEU A 111 -25.85 -4.01 -3.81
C LEU A 111 -25.17 -3.96 -2.44
N GLU A 112 -24.60 -2.82 -2.04
CA GLU A 112 -23.85 -2.71 -0.79
C GLU A 112 -24.30 -1.52 0.07
N ASP A 113 -24.42 -1.73 1.38
CA ASP A 113 -24.85 -0.71 2.33
C ASP A 113 -23.83 0.42 2.52
N TYR A 114 -22.54 0.12 2.27
CA TYR A 114 -21.40 1.03 2.47
C TYR A 114 -20.51 1.11 1.23
N TYR A 115 -21.11 1.51 0.11
CA TYR A 115 -20.40 1.70 -1.16
C TYR A 115 -19.57 3.00 -1.18
N ARG A 116 -18.45 3.00 -1.91
CA ARG A 116 -17.60 4.18 -2.19
C ARG A 116 -17.44 4.34 -3.70
N ASP A 117 -17.31 5.57 -4.21
CA ASP A 117 -17.02 5.77 -5.64
C ASP A 117 -15.55 5.44 -5.95
N HIS A 118 -15.29 4.50 -6.85
CA HIS A 118 -13.95 3.95 -7.04
C HIS A 118 -13.05 4.87 -7.89
N THR A 119 -13.65 5.76 -8.68
CA THR A 119 -12.90 6.74 -9.50
C THR A 119 -12.33 7.88 -8.66
N LEU A 120 -13.15 8.51 -7.80
CA LEU A 120 -12.72 9.57 -6.89
C LEU A 120 -11.93 9.00 -5.72
N HIS A 121 -12.30 7.82 -5.22
CA HIS A 121 -11.54 7.11 -4.18
C HIS A 121 -10.06 6.96 -4.56
N SER A 122 -9.76 6.39 -5.73
CA SER A 122 -8.38 6.19 -6.17
C SER A 122 -7.59 7.50 -6.33
N LEU A 123 -8.25 8.61 -6.71
CA LEU A 123 -7.63 9.94 -6.72
C LEU A 123 -7.30 10.45 -5.31
N TRP A 124 -8.21 10.25 -4.34
CA TRP A 124 -7.96 10.65 -2.96
C TRP A 124 -6.86 9.82 -2.32
N VAL A 125 -6.81 8.51 -2.56
CA VAL A 125 -5.70 7.64 -2.15
C VAL A 125 -4.39 8.13 -2.75
N TYR A 126 -4.37 8.51 -4.03
CA TYR A 126 -3.18 9.07 -4.67
C TYR A 126 -2.69 10.36 -4.01
N PHE A 127 -3.58 11.34 -3.81
CA PHE A 127 -3.19 12.62 -3.20
C PHE A 127 -2.84 12.49 -1.72
N LEU A 128 -3.55 11.63 -0.98
CA LEU A 128 -3.26 11.35 0.41
C LEU A 128 -1.89 10.70 0.55
N GLY A 129 -1.60 9.65 -0.23
CA GLY A 129 -0.29 9.01 -0.17
C GLY A 129 0.83 9.91 -0.70
N ASP A 130 0.61 10.74 -1.73
CA ASP A 130 1.61 11.75 -2.16
C ASP A 130 1.90 12.76 -1.04
N ASN A 131 0.87 13.18 -0.30
CA ASN A 131 1.03 14.04 0.86
C ASN A 131 1.87 13.34 1.94
N LEU A 132 1.46 12.14 2.40
CA LEU A 132 2.16 11.36 3.41
C LEU A 132 3.63 11.09 3.06
N LEU A 133 3.89 10.69 1.81
CA LEU A 133 5.23 10.44 1.29
C LEU A 133 6.12 11.68 1.36
N ARG A 134 5.58 12.88 1.14
CA ARG A 134 6.35 14.13 1.09
C ARG A 134 6.43 14.86 2.43
N THR A 135 5.56 14.54 3.39
CA THR A 135 5.53 15.20 4.71
C THR A 135 6.06 14.30 5.82
N ASP A 136 5.41 13.15 6.02
CA ASP A 136 5.61 12.30 7.19
C ASP A 136 6.63 11.17 6.90
N LEU A 137 6.69 10.72 5.65
CA LEU A 137 7.47 9.56 5.19
C LEU A 137 8.53 9.93 4.14
N GLU A 138 9.10 11.14 4.23
CA GLU A 138 10.04 11.68 3.24
C GLU A 138 11.24 10.77 2.97
N HIS A 139 11.78 10.10 4.00
CA HIS A 139 12.90 9.18 3.81
C HIS A 139 12.51 7.93 3.00
N ILE A 140 11.30 7.40 3.23
CA ILE A 140 10.76 6.27 2.47
C ILE A 140 10.50 6.72 1.04
N TYR A 141 9.96 7.92 0.85
CA TYR A 141 9.78 8.50 -0.47
C TYR A 141 11.12 8.72 -1.22
N GLU A 142 12.18 9.12 -0.53
CA GLU A 142 13.52 9.27 -1.13
C GLU A 142 14.19 7.94 -1.46
N GLN A 143 13.99 6.93 -0.60
CA GLN A 143 14.63 5.62 -0.71
C GLN A 143 13.59 4.50 -0.48
N PRO A 144 12.64 4.30 -1.42
CA PRO A 144 11.69 3.21 -1.32
C PRO A 144 12.42 1.87 -1.36
N ASN A 145 11.90 0.88 -0.63
CA ASN A 145 12.37 -0.49 -0.75
C ASN A 145 11.85 -1.10 -2.05
N TRP A 146 12.73 -1.22 -3.05
CA TRP A 146 12.44 -1.81 -4.35
C TRP A 146 12.65 -3.33 -4.40
N TYR A 147 12.79 -4.00 -3.25
CA TYR A 147 13.03 -5.45 -3.16
C TYR A 147 14.24 -5.93 -3.98
N VAL A 148 15.29 -5.11 -4.02
CA VAL A 148 16.56 -5.44 -4.69
C VAL A 148 17.53 -6.00 -3.66
N PHE A 149 17.89 -7.27 -3.82
CA PHE A 149 18.78 -7.97 -2.89
C PHE A 149 20.21 -8.01 -3.40
N ASN A 150 21.17 -7.91 -2.47
CA ASN A 150 22.59 -8.06 -2.78
C ASN A 150 23.12 -9.28 -2.01
N ASP A 151 23.02 -10.44 -2.64
CA ASP A 151 23.42 -11.72 -2.07
C ASP A 151 24.94 -11.77 -1.84
N ILE A 152 25.74 -11.05 -2.64
CA ILE A 152 27.18 -10.90 -2.42
C ILE A 152 27.46 -10.18 -1.08
N LYS A 153 26.74 -9.08 -0.79
CA LYS A 153 26.89 -8.37 0.49
C LYS A 153 26.34 -9.20 1.64
N ARG A 154 25.18 -9.84 1.47
CA ARG A 154 24.55 -10.69 2.51
C ARG A 154 25.49 -11.82 2.91
N ASP A 155 26.02 -12.55 1.94
CA ASP A 155 26.79 -13.76 2.19
C ASP A 155 28.31 -13.50 2.31
N GLN A 156 28.73 -12.25 2.47
CA GLN A 156 30.13 -11.83 2.54
C GLN A 156 30.93 -12.57 3.63
N THR A 157 30.30 -12.86 4.78
CA THR A 157 30.93 -13.55 5.91
C THR A 157 31.00 -15.06 5.68
N LYS A 158 29.97 -15.62 5.03
CA LYS A 158 29.85 -17.04 4.71
C LYS A 158 30.85 -17.48 3.64
N TYR A 159 31.06 -16.64 2.63
CA TYR A 159 31.86 -16.97 1.45
C TYR A 159 33.14 -16.16 1.29
N GLN A 160 33.46 -15.26 2.23
CA GLN A 160 34.67 -14.44 2.23
C GLN A 160 34.92 -13.73 0.89
N PHE A 161 33.87 -13.12 0.32
CA PHE A 161 34.03 -12.35 -0.91
C PHE A 161 35.07 -11.25 -0.75
N LYS A 162 35.84 -11.00 -1.82
CA LYS A 162 36.82 -9.90 -1.85
C LYS A 162 36.11 -8.57 -1.61
N GLU A 163 36.74 -7.70 -0.82
CA GLU A 163 36.15 -6.41 -0.42
C GLU A 163 35.75 -5.57 -1.65
N GLU A 164 36.56 -5.62 -2.72
CA GLU A 164 36.27 -4.94 -3.97
C GLU A 164 34.96 -5.41 -4.62
N LEU A 165 34.66 -6.71 -4.56
CA LEU A 165 33.44 -7.30 -5.13
C LEU A 165 32.20 -6.90 -4.32
N VAL A 166 32.32 -6.92 -2.98
CA VAL A 166 31.25 -6.49 -2.06
C VAL A 166 30.95 -5.00 -2.26
N GLU A 167 31.99 -4.17 -2.38
CA GLU A 167 31.83 -2.74 -2.62
C GLU A 167 31.23 -2.45 -4.00
N TYR A 168 31.73 -3.11 -5.05
CA TYR A 168 31.19 -3.00 -6.41
C TYR A 168 29.71 -3.42 -6.49
N SER A 169 29.35 -4.58 -5.92
CA SER A 169 27.96 -5.05 -5.92
C SER A 169 27.02 -4.10 -5.16
N SER A 170 27.50 -3.50 -4.07
CA SER A 170 26.74 -2.48 -3.31
C SER A 170 26.49 -1.22 -4.14
N ILE A 171 27.51 -0.77 -4.89
CA ILE A 171 27.40 0.39 -5.79
C ILE A 171 26.47 0.05 -6.98
N LYS A 172 26.51 -1.18 -7.49
CA LYS A 172 25.62 -1.65 -8.56
C LYS A 172 24.16 -1.69 -8.10
N LYS A 173 23.90 -2.17 -6.87
CA LYS A 173 22.57 -2.07 -6.23
C LYS A 173 22.10 -0.62 -6.17
N GLU A 174 22.94 0.27 -5.66
CA GLU A 174 22.58 1.67 -5.46
C GLU A 174 22.33 2.41 -6.77
N MET A 175 23.11 2.12 -7.82
CA MET A 175 22.84 2.61 -9.18
C MET A 175 21.46 2.19 -9.67
N LEU A 176 21.13 0.89 -9.53
CA LEU A 176 19.85 0.35 -9.98
C LEU A 176 18.69 1.03 -9.25
N CYS A 177 18.78 1.18 -7.92
CA CYS A 177 17.77 1.91 -7.14
C CYS A 177 17.65 3.38 -7.56
N VAL A 178 18.75 4.07 -7.88
CA VAL A 178 18.73 5.46 -8.38
C VAL A 178 18.07 5.55 -9.75
N GLU A 179 18.24 4.55 -10.61
CA GLU A 179 17.56 4.48 -11.91
C GLU A 179 16.06 4.24 -11.76
N VAL A 180 15.64 3.31 -10.89
CA VAL A 180 14.21 3.11 -10.57
C VAL A 180 13.60 4.36 -9.91
N ASN A 181 14.31 5.00 -8.97
CA ASN A 181 13.88 6.23 -8.28
C ASN A 181 13.61 7.41 -9.21
N SER A 182 14.14 7.41 -10.43
CA SER A 182 13.83 8.44 -11.41
C SER A 182 12.40 8.36 -11.97
N HIS A 183 11.67 7.29 -11.65
CA HIS A 183 10.28 7.06 -12.02
C HIS A 183 9.33 6.90 -10.82
N LYS A 184 9.80 7.13 -9.59
CA LYS A 184 9.02 6.82 -8.36
C LYS A 184 7.67 7.51 -8.30
N ASP A 185 7.56 8.76 -8.76
CA ASP A 185 6.28 9.49 -8.77
C ASP A 185 5.28 8.85 -9.77
N ALA A 186 5.79 8.36 -10.90
CA ALA A 186 4.97 7.68 -11.90
C ALA A 186 4.53 6.30 -11.40
N ILE A 187 5.42 5.57 -10.73
CA ILE A 187 5.15 4.28 -10.11
C ILE A 187 4.03 4.45 -9.06
N TRP A 188 4.19 5.38 -8.10
CA TRP A 188 3.15 5.68 -7.11
C TRP A 188 1.83 6.09 -7.76
N CYS A 189 1.88 6.95 -8.79
CA CYS A 189 0.69 7.38 -9.52
C CYS A 189 -0.07 6.20 -10.14
N ILE A 190 0.62 5.26 -10.80
CA ILE A 190 -0.02 4.09 -11.40
C ILE A 190 -0.57 3.16 -10.32
N ILE A 191 0.22 2.89 -9.26
CA ILE A 191 -0.19 2.05 -8.12
C ILE A 191 -1.50 2.58 -7.53
N ALA A 192 -1.50 3.83 -7.05
CA ALA A 192 -2.65 4.39 -6.35
C ALA A 192 -3.87 4.58 -7.27
N LEU A 193 -3.68 5.01 -8.52
CA LEU A 193 -4.81 5.26 -9.42
C LEU A 193 -5.42 3.98 -9.99
N CYS A 194 -4.67 2.87 -10.06
CA CYS A 194 -5.14 1.62 -10.64
C CYS A 194 -5.47 0.53 -9.62
N HIS A 195 -5.25 0.75 -8.32
CA HIS A 195 -5.37 -0.33 -7.31
C HIS A 195 -6.77 -0.94 -7.19
N ASP A 196 -7.82 -0.15 -7.44
CA ASP A 196 -9.21 -0.51 -7.17
C ASP A 196 -10.02 -0.83 -8.45
N LEU A 197 -9.36 -0.99 -9.61
CA LEU A 197 -10.02 -1.24 -10.89
C LEU A 197 -10.76 -2.58 -10.97
N GLY A 198 -10.35 -3.57 -10.18
CA GLY A 198 -10.87 -4.93 -10.13
C GLY A 198 -12.13 -5.07 -9.27
N TYR A 199 -12.51 -4.05 -8.50
CA TYR A 199 -13.59 -4.13 -7.51
C TYR A 199 -14.92 -4.59 -8.12
N SER A 200 -15.29 -4.02 -9.27
CA SER A 200 -16.52 -4.38 -9.98
C SER A 200 -16.61 -5.86 -10.31
N LEU A 201 -15.48 -6.51 -10.61
CA LEU A 201 -15.42 -7.94 -10.92
C LEU A 201 -15.51 -8.79 -9.65
N ALA A 202 -14.91 -8.35 -8.54
CA ALA A 202 -14.98 -9.03 -7.26
C ALA A 202 -16.43 -9.11 -6.73
N LYS A 203 -17.26 -8.08 -7.00
CA LYS A 203 -18.66 -8.00 -6.53
C LYS A 203 -19.69 -8.76 -7.37
N LEU A 204 -19.28 -9.44 -8.44
CA LEU A 204 -20.21 -10.23 -9.27
C LEU A 204 -20.91 -11.36 -8.49
N ASN A 205 -20.25 -11.94 -7.49
CA ASN A 205 -20.87 -12.97 -6.64
C ASN A 205 -22.06 -12.41 -5.84
N ASN A 206 -21.92 -11.21 -5.25
CA ASN A 206 -23.00 -10.56 -4.51
C ASN A 206 -24.21 -10.27 -5.42
N LEU A 207 -23.96 -9.87 -6.66
CA LEU A 207 -25.03 -9.70 -7.66
C LEU A 207 -25.73 -11.03 -7.94
N ASN A 208 -24.96 -12.10 -8.16
CA ASN A 208 -25.50 -13.44 -8.41
C ASN A 208 -26.37 -13.91 -7.23
N GLU A 209 -25.92 -13.74 -5.99
CA GLU A 209 -26.68 -14.11 -4.79
C GLU A 209 -28.02 -13.37 -4.71
N ARG A 210 -28.05 -12.06 -4.98
CA ARG A 210 -29.30 -11.29 -4.98
C ARG A 210 -30.26 -11.74 -6.08
N VAL A 211 -29.73 -12.05 -7.27
CA VAL A 211 -30.55 -12.60 -8.37
C VAL A 211 -31.10 -13.97 -7.98
N GLN A 212 -30.28 -14.83 -7.37
CA GLN A 212 -30.68 -16.17 -6.91
C GLN A 212 -31.85 -16.11 -5.92
N LYS A 213 -31.74 -15.27 -4.89
CA LYS A 213 -32.80 -15.07 -3.88
C LYS A 213 -34.15 -14.71 -4.51
N VAL A 214 -34.16 -13.99 -5.63
CA VAL A 214 -35.40 -13.65 -6.36
C VAL A 214 -35.88 -14.83 -7.20
N LEU A 215 -34.97 -15.51 -7.91
CA LEU A 215 -35.30 -16.65 -8.77
C LEU A 215 -35.82 -17.87 -7.99
N GLU A 216 -35.46 -18.01 -6.72
CA GLU A 216 -36.02 -19.00 -5.80
C GLU A 216 -37.56 -18.93 -5.70
N TYR A 217 -38.16 -17.74 -5.81
CA TYR A 217 -39.62 -17.57 -5.81
C TYR A 217 -40.30 -18.02 -7.11
N PHE A 218 -39.52 -18.26 -8.17
CA PHE A 218 -40.00 -18.73 -9.47
C PHE A 218 -39.65 -20.20 -9.72
N ASP A 219 -39.18 -20.93 -8.70
CA ASP A 219 -38.71 -22.32 -8.80
C ASP A 219 -37.59 -22.51 -9.84
N VAL A 220 -36.83 -21.45 -10.14
CA VAL A 220 -35.67 -21.50 -11.02
C VAL A 220 -34.43 -21.67 -10.15
N SER A 221 -34.06 -22.92 -9.87
CA SER A 221 -32.89 -23.24 -9.05
C SER A 221 -31.56 -23.12 -9.81
N ASP A 222 -31.56 -23.30 -11.12
CA ASP A 222 -30.36 -23.32 -11.95
C ASP A 222 -30.34 -22.10 -12.89
N PHE A 223 -29.65 -21.03 -12.49
CA PHE A 223 -29.28 -19.94 -13.38
C PHE A 223 -27.76 -19.90 -13.59
N ARG A 224 -27.36 -19.55 -14.80
CA ARG A 224 -25.94 -19.37 -15.10
C ARG A 224 -25.44 -18.10 -14.44
N HIS A 225 -24.58 -18.25 -13.44
CA HIS A 225 -23.93 -17.13 -12.78
C HIS A 225 -23.18 -16.23 -13.76
N LEU A 226 -23.29 -14.92 -13.56
CA LEU A 226 -22.46 -13.92 -14.22
C LEU A 226 -21.07 -13.98 -13.60
N GLY A 227 -20.05 -14.21 -14.42
CA GLY A 227 -18.68 -14.33 -13.94
C GLY A 227 -17.70 -14.56 -15.07
N TYR A 228 -16.42 -14.52 -14.73
CA TYR A 228 -15.37 -14.93 -15.64
C TYR A 228 -14.96 -16.38 -15.33
N SER A 229 -14.68 -17.13 -16.39
CA SER A 229 -13.98 -18.41 -16.30
C SER A 229 -12.58 -18.22 -16.86
N LEU A 230 -11.58 -18.68 -16.11
CA LEU A 230 -10.22 -18.73 -16.60
C LEU A 230 -10.10 -20.00 -17.46
N ASN A 231 -10.25 -19.86 -18.78
CA ASN A 231 -10.00 -20.95 -19.72
C ASN A 231 -8.53 -21.40 -19.66
N ILE A 232 -8.22 -22.60 -20.17
CA ILE A 232 -6.86 -23.18 -20.17
C ILE A 232 -5.83 -22.23 -20.82
N GLU A 233 -6.19 -21.51 -21.88
CA GLU A 233 -5.30 -20.51 -22.53
C GLU A 233 -4.96 -19.31 -21.62
N HIS A 234 -5.78 -19.03 -20.60
CA HIS A 234 -5.50 -18.03 -19.59
C HIS A 234 -4.53 -18.53 -18.52
N GLN A 235 -4.33 -19.84 -18.36
CA GLN A 235 -3.45 -20.37 -17.31
C GLN A 235 -1.98 -20.00 -17.53
N TYR A 236 -1.49 -20.03 -18.78
CA TYR A 236 -0.11 -19.63 -19.09
C TYR A 236 0.12 -18.13 -18.87
N HIS A 237 -0.80 -17.29 -19.32
CA HIS A 237 -0.72 -15.85 -19.07
C HIS A 237 -0.78 -15.53 -17.57
N MET A 238 -1.59 -16.29 -16.83
CA MET A 238 -1.70 -16.15 -15.39
C MET A 238 -0.41 -16.57 -14.69
N SER A 239 0.22 -17.68 -15.09
CA SER A 239 1.48 -18.09 -14.48
C SER A 239 2.58 -17.06 -14.72
N GLN A 240 2.68 -16.49 -15.92
CA GLN A 240 3.64 -15.42 -16.22
C GLN A 240 3.37 -14.15 -15.42
N PHE A 241 2.10 -13.78 -15.27
CA PHE A 241 1.67 -12.65 -14.44
C PHE A 241 2.05 -12.84 -12.96
N LEU A 242 1.75 -14.02 -12.40
CA LEU A 242 2.08 -14.36 -11.01
C LEU A 242 3.61 -14.43 -10.80
N GLU A 243 4.33 -15.04 -11.75
CA GLU A 243 5.79 -15.09 -11.73
C GLU A 243 6.39 -13.69 -11.74
N LEU A 244 5.94 -12.78 -12.62
CA LEU A 244 6.48 -11.42 -12.68
C LEU A 244 6.37 -10.67 -11.33
N MET A 245 5.28 -10.86 -10.59
CA MET A 245 5.08 -10.24 -9.27
C MET A 245 5.88 -10.92 -8.16
N ALA A 246 6.12 -12.23 -8.27
CA ALA A 246 6.82 -13.02 -7.26
C ALA A 246 8.34 -13.06 -7.47
N MET A 247 8.92 -12.19 -8.30
CA MET A 247 10.34 -12.25 -8.65
C MET A 247 11.14 -11.20 -7.92
N ASP A 248 12.14 -11.68 -7.18
CA ASP A 248 13.19 -10.87 -6.60
C ASP A 248 14.28 -10.59 -7.62
N VAL A 249 14.70 -9.33 -7.70
CA VAL A 249 15.89 -8.95 -8.46
C VAL A 249 17.09 -9.01 -7.53
N ARG A 250 17.97 -9.98 -7.80
CA ARG A 250 19.14 -10.29 -6.94
C ARG A 250 20.44 -10.02 -7.66
N ILE A 251 21.37 -9.39 -6.95
CA ILE A 251 22.76 -9.21 -7.39
C ILE A 251 23.58 -10.37 -6.83
N VAL A 252 24.09 -11.20 -7.72
CA VAL A 252 24.74 -12.49 -7.42
C VAL A 252 26.12 -12.58 -8.08
N PRO A 253 27.04 -13.39 -7.55
CA PRO A 253 28.33 -13.62 -8.21
C PRO A 253 28.14 -14.45 -9.50
N SER A 254 29.02 -14.27 -10.48
CA SER A 254 29.14 -15.17 -11.63
C SER A 254 29.64 -16.55 -11.18
N GLU A 255 29.24 -17.62 -11.88
CA GLU A 255 29.67 -19.00 -11.56
C GLU A 255 31.20 -19.18 -11.59
N ASP A 256 31.89 -18.46 -12.46
CA ASP A 256 33.35 -18.48 -12.59
C ASP A 256 34.11 -17.84 -11.42
N TYR A 257 33.41 -17.14 -10.52
CA TYR A 257 34.04 -16.55 -9.34
C TYR A 257 34.11 -17.58 -8.21
N ALA A 258 35.06 -18.51 -8.36
CA ALA A 258 35.31 -19.57 -7.41
C ALA A 258 35.54 -19.02 -5.98
N TYR A 259 34.82 -19.60 -5.03
CA TYR A 259 35.02 -19.43 -3.59
C TYR A 259 36.50 -19.61 -3.24
N GLU A 260 37.21 -18.53 -2.88
CA GLU A 260 38.54 -18.70 -2.28
C GLU A 260 38.32 -19.31 -0.88
N PRO A 261 38.88 -20.50 -0.58
CA PRO A 261 38.67 -21.15 0.72
C PRO A 261 39.24 -20.29 1.86
N LEU A 262 38.64 -20.44 3.05
CA LEU A 262 38.82 -19.69 4.32
C LEU A 262 40.26 -19.32 4.78
N ASN A 263 41.30 -19.77 4.08
CA ASN A 263 42.72 -19.63 4.42
C ASN A 263 43.55 -18.78 3.45
N SER A 264 42.97 -18.12 2.43
CA SER A 264 43.72 -17.10 1.67
C SER A 264 43.83 -15.82 2.50
N LYS A 265 45.05 -15.52 2.97
CA LYS A 265 45.34 -14.31 3.76
C LYS A 265 44.76 -13.08 3.07
N LYS A 266 44.01 -12.24 3.81
CA LYS A 266 43.59 -10.87 3.44
C LYS A 266 44.72 -10.17 2.67
N LYS A 267 44.67 -10.23 1.35
CA LYS A 267 45.60 -9.51 0.48
C LYS A 267 45.09 -8.08 0.41
N ASN A 268 45.97 -7.12 0.68
CA ASN A 268 45.65 -5.69 0.65
C ASN A 268 44.95 -5.32 -0.67
N LEU A 269 43.98 -4.40 -0.61
CA LEU A 269 43.38 -3.79 -1.80
C LEU A 269 44.50 -3.29 -2.72
N SER A 270 44.33 -3.46 -4.03
CA SER A 270 45.24 -2.84 -5.00
C SER A 270 45.22 -1.31 -4.83
N ASP A 271 46.34 -0.62 -5.10
CA ASP A 271 46.43 0.85 -5.04
C ASP A 271 45.30 1.52 -5.86
N ASP A 272 44.95 0.95 -7.02
CA ASP A 272 43.85 1.39 -7.89
C ASP A 272 42.48 1.39 -7.20
N TRP A 273 42.22 0.45 -6.29
CA TRP A 273 40.96 0.35 -5.54
C TRP A 273 40.89 1.33 -4.37
N THR A 274 42.02 1.74 -3.82
CA THR A 274 42.08 2.75 -2.76
C THR A 274 41.59 4.12 -3.28
N GLU A 275 41.95 4.48 -4.51
CA GLU A 275 41.45 5.69 -5.16
C GLU A 275 39.94 5.60 -5.46
N ALA A 276 39.49 4.46 -5.97
CA ALA A 276 38.07 4.20 -6.24
C ALA A 276 37.24 4.35 -4.95
N LYS A 277 37.68 3.74 -3.85
CA LYS A 277 37.04 3.83 -2.53
C LYS A 277 36.96 5.26 -2.01
N LYS A 278 37.99 6.08 -2.24
CA LYS A 278 37.98 7.51 -1.88
C LYS A 278 36.93 8.29 -2.69
N LYS A 279 36.89 8.08 -4.01
CA LYS A 279 35.87 8.70 -4.90
C LYS A 279 34.46 8.28 -4.51
N TRP A 280 34.29 7.02 -4.11
CA TRP A 280 33.01 6.51 -3.59
C TRP A 280 32.60 7.19 -2.28
N ALA A 281 33.52 7.33 -1.33
CA ALA A 281 33.27 8.05 -0.09
C ALA A 281 32.90 9.53 -0.33
N GLU A 282 33.45 10.16 -1.37
CA GLU A 282 33.07 11.51 -1.80
C GLU A 282 31.71 11.56 -2.49
N ALA A 283 31.32 10.52 -3.24
CA ALA A 283 29.99 10.43 -3.84
C ALA A 283 28.90 10.35 -2.76
N LYS A 284 29.11 9.54 -1.72
CA LYS A 284 28.18 9.41 -0.58
C LYS A 284 27.87 10.73 0.12
N LYS A 285 28.80 11.69 0.11
CA LYS A 285 28.60 13.02 0.71
C LYS A 285 27.61 13.90 -0.04
N ILE A 286 27.26 13.55 -1.28
CA ILE A 286 26.37 14.32 -2.16
C ILE A 286 25.13 13.51 -2.54
N LYS A 287 24.75 12.53 -1.70
CA LYS A 287 23.57 11.68 -1.93
C LYS A 287 22.28 12.50 -2.13
N ASP A 288 22.22 13.67 -1.50
CA ASP A 288 21.07 14.58 -1.56
C ASP A 288 20.88 15.24 -2.95
N ASN A 289 21.93 15.30 -3.79
CA ASN A 289 21.82 15.75 -5.18
C ASN A 289 21.73 14.56 -6.13
N ALA A 290 20.52 14.05 -6.36
CA ALA A 290 20.28 12.82 -7.12
C ALA A 290 20.97 12.78 -8.50
N ASN A 291 20.97 13.89 -9.25
CA ASN A 291 21.56 13.94 -10.59
C ASN A 291 23.09 13.87 -10.56
N GLU A 292 23.71 14.62 -9.66
CA GLU A 292 25.16 14.59 -9.46
C GLU A 292 25.61 13.25 -8.87
N TYR A 293 24.82 12.69 -7.96
CA TYR A 293 25.05 11.39 -7.36
C TYR A 293 25.00 10.26 -8.41
N LYS A 294 23.95 10.24 -9.24
CA LYS A 294 23.82 9.31 -10.37
C LYS A 294 25.02 9.40 -11.32
N LYS A 295 25.48 10.62 -11.61
CA LYS A 295 26.66 10.83 -12.46
C LYS A 295 27.92 10.23 -11.82
N LYS A 296 28.17 10.49 -10.53
CA LYS A 296 29.33 9.93 -9.82
C LYS A 296 29.30 8.41 -9.74
N LEU A 297 28.14 7.80 -9.53
CA LEU A 297 27.96 6.36 -9.61
C LEU A 297 28.34 5.82 -11.00
N LYS A 298 27.92 6.50 -12.08
CA LYS A 298 28.24 6.09 -13.46
C LYS A 298 29.74 6.22 -13.75
N ASP A 299 30.35 7.30 -13.29
CA ASP A 299 31.78 7.53 -13.44
C ASP A 299 32.60 6.47 -12.70
N PHE A 300 32.16 6.06 -11.50
CA PHE A 300 32.77 4.97 -10.74
C PHE A 300 32.67 3.62 -11.46
N LEU A 301 31.47 3.26 -11.95
CA LEU A 301 31.25 1.98 -12.63
C LEU A 301 32.05 1.87 -13.95
N LYS A 302 32.37 3.00 -14.58
CA LYS A 302 33.21 3.08 -15.80
C LYS A 302 34.72 3.03 -15.53
N MET A 303 35.17 3.05 -14.28
CA MET A 303 36.60 2.98 -13.97
C MET A 303 37.18 1.62 -14.41
N PRO A 304 38.42 1.56 -14.94
CA PRO A 304 39.04 0.31 -15.36
C PRO A 304 39.11 -0.77 -14.26
N SER A 305 39.25 -0.36 -13.00
CA SER A 305 39.23 -1.25 -11.84
C SER A 305 37.85 -1.87 -11.59
N SER A 306 36.78 -1.10 -11.81
CA SER A 306 35.38 -1.51 -11.68
C SER A 306 34.94 -2.41 -12.84
N GLN A 307 35.33 -2.08 -14.08
CA GLN A 307 34.98 -2.86 -15.27
C GLN A 307 35.49 -4.31 -15.20
N LYS A 308 36.64 -4.55 -14.54
CA LYS A 308 37.15 -5.90 -14.28
C LYS A 308 36.27 -6.76 -13.36
N LEU A 309 35.27 -6.17 -12.71
CA LEU A 309 34.30 -6.83 -11.84
C LEU A 309 32.89 -6.93 -12.46
N GLU A 310 32.66 -6.29 -13.61
CA GLU A 310 31.34 -6.26 -14.24
C GLU A 310 30.86 -7.66 -14.63
N ASP A 311 31.71 -8.44 -15.28
CA ASP A 311 31.43 -9.83 -15.68
C ASP A 311 31.33 -10.79 -14.47
N LYS A 312 31.78 -10.35 -13.29
CA LYS A 312 31.76 -11.16 -12.05
C LYS A 312 30.51 -10.96 -11.21
N VAL A 313 29.69 -9.98 -11.56
CA VAL A 313 28.50 -9.60 -10.80
C VAL A 313 27.30 -9.55 -11.73
N LEU A 314 26.44 -10.55 -11.60
CA LEU A 314 25.25 -10.72 -12.41
C LEU A 314 24.03 -10.18 -11.68
N ILE A 315 23.04 -9.74 -12.45
CA ILE A 315 21.69 -9.45 -11.95
C ILE A 315 20.79 -10.59 -12.43
N LYS A 316 20.14 -11.31 -11.52
CA LYS A 316 19.28 -12.45 -11.85
C LYS A 316 17.92 -12.33 -11.15
N CYS A 317 16.92 -13.01 -11.69
CA CYS A 317 15.59 -13.11 -11.10
C CYS A 317 15.46 -14.44 -10.34
N TYR A 318 14.94 -14.36 -9.12
CA TYR A 318 14.62 -15.52 -8.29
C TYR A 318 13.16 -15.45 -7.88
N ARG A 319 12.43 -16.56 -8.02
CA ARG A 319 11.05 -16.63 -7.55
C ARG A 319 11.03 -16.74 -6.02
N ASP A 320 10.28 -15.88 -5.37
CA ASP A 320 9.81 -16.10 -4.00
C ASP A 320 8.54 -16.96 -4.04
N ASP A 321 8.69 -18.24 -3.70
CA ASP A 321 7.59 -19.19 -3.66
C ASP A 321 6.50 -18.77 -2.66
N SER A 322 6.87 -18.18 -1.52
CA SER A 322 5.91 -17.72 -0.50
C SER A 322 5.00 -16.63 -1.05
N THR A 323 5.59 -15.64 -1.73
CA THR A 323 4.83 -14.60 -2.44
C THR A 323 3.99 -15.18 -3.58
N TYR A 324 4.55 -16.09 -4.38
CA TYR A 324 3.82 -16.75 -5.46
C TYR A 324 2.55 -17.48 -4.97
N TRP A 325 2.64 -18.21 -3.86
CA TRP A 325 1.50 -18.92 -3.29
C TRP A 325 0.44 -17.97 -2.72
N ARG A 326 0.85 -16.86 -2.08
CA ARG A 326 -0.08 -15.82 -1.64
C ARG A 326 -0.84 -15.21 -2.80
N LEU A 327 -0.14 -14.87 -3.89
CA LEU A 327 -0.76 -14.35 -5.11
C LEU A 327 -1.74 -15.36 -5.73
N SER A 328 -1.36 -16.64 -5.78
CA SER A 328 -2.25 -17.69 -6.29
C SER A 328 -3.54 -17.78 -5.48
N LYS A 329 -3.44 -17.70 -4.16
CA LYS A 329 -4.60 -17.72 -3.25
C LYS A 329 -5.50 -16.49 -3.44
N ALA A 330 -4.91 -15.29 -3.48
CA ALA A 330 -5.65 -14.05 -3.74
C ALA A 330 -6.43 -14.11 -5.06
N LEU A 331 -5.83 -14.71 -6.09
CA LEU A 331 -6.47 -14.89 -7.39
C LEU A 331 -7.66 -15.86 -7.30
N GLU A 332 -7.52 -16.98 -6.59
CA GLU A 332 -8.60 -17.94 -6.35
C GLU A 332 -9.77 -17.31 -5.58
N GLN A 333 -9.47 -16.48 -4.57
CA GLN A 333 -10.43 -15.72 -3.79
C GLN A 333 -11.06 -14.57 -4.57
N LYS A 334 -10.50 -14.21 -5.73
CA LYS A 334 -10.95 -13.10 -6.60
C LYS A 334 -10.88 -11.75 -5.89
N GLU A 335 -9.86 -11.56 -5.06
CA GLU A 335 -9.53 -10.29 -4.43
C GLU A 335 -9.43 -9.19 -5.50
N HIS A 336 -9.99 -8.02 -5.24
CA HIS A 336 -10.02 -6.92 -6.20
C HIS A 336 -8.62 -6.41 -6.54
N GLY A 337 -7.68 -6.39 -5.60
CA GLY A 337 -6.29 -5.96 -5.84
C GLY A 337 -5.59 -6.78 -6.92
N ILE A 338 -5.62 -8.12 -6.82
CA ILE A 338 -4.99 -8.97 -7.85
C ILE A 338 -5.74 -8.91 -9.19
N LEU A 339 -7.06 -8.70 -9.17
CA LEU A 339 -7.84 -8.49 -10.39
C LEU A 339 -7.51 -7.16 -11.06
N SER A 340 -7.27 -6.09 -10.28
CA SER A 340 -6.77 -4.80 -10.77
C SER A 340 -5.41 -4.97 -11.44
N ALA A 341 -4.48 -5.65 -10.77
CA ALA A 341 -3.15 -5.93 -11.31
C ALA A 341 -3.23 -6.74 -12.61
N TYR A 342 -4.05 -7.79 -12.65
CA TYR A 342 -4.23 -8.62 -13.84
C TYR A 342 -4.87 -7.85 -15.02
N LEU A 343 -5.83 -6.97 -14.72
CA LEU A 343 -6.47 -6.12 -15.71
C LEU A 343 -5.45 -5.19 -16.39
N ILE A 344 -4.63 -4.48 -15.61
CA ILE A 344 -3.65 -3.56 -16.18
C ILE A 344 -2.52 -4.32 -16.89
N TYR A 345 -2.11 -5.49 -16.36
CA TYR A 345 -1.18 -6.41 -17.01
C TYR A 345 -1.66 -6.79 -18.42
N LYS A 346 -2.95 -7.11 -18.56
CA LYS A 346 -3.55 -7.48 -19.85
C LYS A 346 -3.72 -6.32 -20.82
N ILE A 347 -3.97 -5.11 -20.30
CA ILE A 347 -4.33 -3.95 -21.12
C ILE A 347 -3.11 -3.13 -21.55
N LEU A 348 -2.14 -2.94 -20.64
CA LEU A 348 -1.04 -2.00 -20.83
C LEU A 348 0.18 -2.67 -21.44
N GLY A 349 0.70 -2.03 -22.49
CA GLY A 349 1.87 -2.48 -23.24
C GLY A 349 3.15 -2.48 -22.43
N ILE A 350 3.23 -1.70 -21.34
CA ILE A 350 4.40 -1.71 -20.44
C ILE A 350 4.70 -3.12 -19.92
N PHE A 351 3.69 -3.99 -19.79
CA PHE A 351 3.85 -5.35 -19.25
C PHE A 351 4.05 -6.42 -20.34
N ALA A 352 3.99 -6.05 -21.62
CA ALA A 352 4.05 -7.01 -22.72
C ALA A 352 5.43 -7.63 -22.94
N GLU A 353 6.50 -6.93 -22.56
CA GLU A 353 7.89 -7.34 -22.81
C GLU A 353 8.70 -7.39 -21.52
N SER A 354 8.61 -8.46 -20.73
CA SER A 354 9.50 -8.70 -19.58
C SER A 354 10.69 -9.59 -19.96
N SER A 355 11.88 -9.24 -19.47
CA SER A 355 13.08 -10.06 -19.65
C SER A 355 13.31 -10.86 -18.38
N MET A 356 13.28 -12.18 -18.42
CA MET A 356 13.58 -13.00 -17.24
C MET A 356 14.89 -13.76 -17.43
N ARG A 357 15.77 -13.71 -16.42
CA ARG A 357 17.02 -14.48 -16.37
C ARG A 357 17.07 -15.25 -15.06
N GLY A 358 16.81 -16.54 -15.13
CA GLY A 358 16.71 -17.39 -13.96
C GLY A 358 18.07 -17.76 -13.35
N PRO A 359 18.08 -18.48 -12.21
CA PRO A 359 19.31 -18.90 -11.54
C PRO A 359 20.22 -19.77 -12.43
N ALA A 360 19.60 -20.61 -13.27
CA ALA A 360 20.27 -21.56 -14.15
C ALA A 360 20.88 -20.95 -15.42
N GLU A 361 20.67 -19.66 -15.67
CA GLU A 361 21.22 -19.00 -16.85
C GLU A 361 22.64 -18.50 -16.61
N GLU A 362 23.52 -18.67 -17.59
CA GLU A 362 24.94 -18.31 -17.46
C GLU A 362 25.16 -16.79 -17.42
N TRP A 363 24.24 -16.01 -17.99
CA TRP A 363 24.30 -14.54 -18.02
C TRP A 363 23.16 -13.90 -17.22
N GLY A 364 23.40 -12.66 -16.78
CA GLY A 364 22.41 -11.86 -16.05
C GLY A 364 21.59 -10.93 -16.96
N LEU A 365 20.63 -10.24 -16.34
CA LEU A 365 19.94 -9.09 -16.93
C LEU A 365 20.91 -7.93 -17.09
N ASP A 366 20.71 -7.15 -18.14
CA ASP A 366 21.31 -5.82 -18.21
C ASP A 366 20.62 -4.86 -17.22
N ASN A 367 21.23 -3.69 -16.95
CA ASN A 367 20.70 -2.74 -15.98
C ASN A 367 19.31 -2.19 -16.37
N ASN A 368 19.04 -2.04 -17.67
CA ASN A 368 17.76 -1.51 -18.17
C ASN A 368 16.66 -2.57 -18.11
N GLU A 369 16.98 -3.82 -18.43
CA GLU A 369 16.08 -4.97 -18.21
C GLU A 369 15.73 -5.11 -16.73
N ALA A 370 16.74 -5.06 -15.85
CA ALA A 370 16.55 -5.12 -14.40
C ALA A 370 15.69 -3.96 -13.89
N GLN A 371 15.97 -2.73 -14.33
CA GLN A 371 15.18 -1.55 -13.97
C GLN A 371 13.71 -1.73 -14.37
N LYS A 372 13.44 -2.16 -15.61
CA LYS A 372 12.08 -2.37 -16.11
C LYS A 372 11.36 -3.48 -15.34
N ASN A 373 12.05 -4.57 -15.01
CA ASN A 373 11.47 -5.66 -14.21
C ASN A 373 11.08 -5.19 -12.82
N ILE A 374 11.93 -4.42 -12.14
CA ILE A 374 11.62 -3.86 -10.82
C ILE A 374 10.38 -2.97 -10.92
N ILE A 375 10.36 -2.01 -11.86
CA ILE A 375 9.22 -1.09 -12.03
C ILE A 375 7.92 -1.85 -12.27
N ARG A 376 7.94 -2.84 -13.17
CA ARG A 376 6.74 -3.60 -13.53
C ARG A 376 6.27 -4.53 -12.42
N GLY A 377 7.21 -5.25 -11.82
CA GLY A 377 6.95 -6.14 -10.69
C GLY A 377 6.37 -5.37 -9.52
N ASP A 378 6.99 -4.25 -9.14
CA ASP A 378 6.57 -3.41 -8.02
C ASP A 378 5.18 -2.80 -8.23
N ILE A 379 4.87 -2.27 -9.42
CA ILE A 379 3.52 -1.75 -9.73
C ILE A 379 2.45 -2.83 -9.54
N LEU A 380 2.66 -4.01 -10.14
CA LEU A 380 1.67 -5.10 -10.08
C LEU A 380 1.56 -5.68 -8.67
N PHE A 381 2.70 -5.90 -8.02
CA PHE A 381 2.76 -6.46 -6.68
C PHE A 381 2.15 -5.53 -5.64
N ALA A 382 2.47 -4.23 -5.67
CA ALA A 382 1.88 -3.26 -4.74
C ALA A 382 0.35 -3.17 -4.88
N ILE A 383 -0.15 -3.20 -6.13
CA ILE A 383 -1.59 -3.25 -6.40
C ILE A 383 -2.20 -4.57 -5.90
N ALA A 384 -1.53 -5.72 -6.03
CA ALA A 384 -2.09 -6.97 -5.53
C ALA A 384 -2.06 -7.04 -3.99
N GLN A 385 -0.95 -6.65 -3.38
CA GLN A 385 -0.65 -6.86 -1.97
C GLN A 385 -1.56 -6.09 -1.02
N HIS A 386 -2.11 -4.93 -1.43
CA HIS A 386 -2.86 -4.07 -0.50
C HIS A 386 -4.15 -4.71 0.06
N GLU A 387 -4.61 -5.81 -0.53
CA GLU A 387 -5.78 -6.54 -0.06
C GLU A 387 -5.46 -7.87 0.63
N PHE A 388 -4.28 -8.47 0.44
CA PHE A 388 -4.04 -9.85 0.87
C PHE A 388 -4.44 -10.06 2.33
N ASP A 389 -5.24 -11.10 2.57
CA ASP A 389 -5.66 -11.56 3.90
C ASP A 389 -4.47 -11.82 4.87
N PHE A 390 -3.25 -12.00 4.33
CA PHE A 390 -2.01 -12.28 5.08
C PHE A 390 -0.88 -11.28 4.78
N ALA A 391 -1.18 -10.13 4.17
CA ALA A 391 -0.20 -9.04 4.08
C ALA A 391 -0.04 -8.40 5.46
N HIS A 392 0.66 -9.09 6.35
CA HIS A 392 0.95 -8.57 7.68
C HIS A 392 1.88 -7.38 7.57
N LEU A 393 1.33 -6.17 7.76
CA LEU A 393 2.12 -4.95 7.77
C LEU A 393 2.91 -4.84 9.10
N LYS A 394 4.00 -5.62 9.20
CA LYS A 394 4.98 -5.56 10.30
C LYS A 394 6.05 -4.48 10.07
N GLN A 395 6.17 -4.05 8.82
CA GLN A 395 7.21 -3.15 8.33
C GLN A 395 6.59 -2.04 7.48
N LEU A 396 7.31 -0.93 7.36
CA LEU A 396 6.96 0.20 6.51
C LEU A 396 8.21 0.64 5.74
N GLY A 397 8.24 0.42 4.43
CA GLY A 397 9.37 0.82 3.58
C GLY A 397 9.11 0.84 2.08
N SER A 398 8.01 0.25 1.61
CA SER A 398 7.63 0.21 0.19
C SER A 398 6.41 1.09 -0.11
N PHE A 399 6.10 1.27 -1.39
CA PHE A 399 4.86 1.92 -1.81
C PHE A 399 3.62 1.04 -1.60
N ALA A 400 3.75 -0.29 -1.56
CA ALA A 400 2.67 -1.19 -1.19
C ALA A 400 2.19 -0.91 0.26
N ASP A 401 3.13 -0.74 1.18
CA ASP A 401 2.85 -0.43 2.58
C ASP A 401 2.12 0.91 2.74
N VAL A 402 2.53 1.91 1.95
CA VAL A 402 1.91 3.25 1.94
C VAL A 402 0.52 3.20 1.30
N LEU A 403 0.32 2.37 0.27
CA LEU A 403 -0.99 2.17 -0.35
C LEU A 403 -2.00 1.62 0.67
N ILE A 404 -1.62 0.61 1.45
CA ILE A 404 -2.47 0.04 2.52
C ILE A 404 -2.91 1.13 3.51
N ILE A 405 -1.97 1.97 3.96
CA ILE A 405 -2.27 3.06 4.91
C ILE A 405 -3.17 4.11 4.26
N ALA A 406 -2.89 4.51 3.02
CA ALA A 406 -3.65 5.54 2.32
C ALA A 406 -5.08 5.09 1.99
N ASP A 407 -5.26 3.85 1.53
CA ASP A 407 -6.59 3.25 1.29
C ASP A 407 -7.40 3.16 2.60
N GLU A 408 -6.78 2.73 3.70
CA GLU A 408 -7.45 2.60 5.00
C GLU A 408 -7.87 3.97 5.59
N LEU A 409 -7.07 5.02 5.38
CA LEU A 409 -7.38 6.37 5.85
C LEU A 409 -8.42 7.11 5.00
N GLU A 410 -8.67 6.66 3.77
CA GLU A 410 -9.57 7.32 2.84
C GLU A 410 -11.03 7.06 3.22
N GLU A 411 -11.71 8.10 3.73
CA GLU A 411 -13.14 8.07 4.08
C GLU A 411 -13.92 9.24 3.46
N PHE A 412 -13.31 10.00 2.54
CA PHE A 412 -13.89 11.17 1.87
C PHE A 412 -14.80 10.80 0.69
N SER A 413 -14.65 9.59 0.12
CA SER A 413 -15.40 9.08 -1.04
C SER A 413 -16.53 8.09 -0.70
N ARG A 414 -16.86 7.90 0.58
CA ARG A 414 -17.87 6.94 1.04
C ARG A 414 -19.29 7.47 0.76
N LEU A 415 -19.64 7.42 -0.51
CA LEU A 415 -20.93 7.81 -1.07
C LEU A 415 -21.91 6.63 -0.98
N GLY A 416 -22.50 6.47 0.19
CA GLY A 416 -23.63 5.57 0.34
C GLY A 416 -24.88 6.18 -0.31
N ARG A 417 -25.18 5.83 -1.57
CA ARG A 417 -26.55 5.98 -2.08
C ARG A 417 -27.37 4.85 -1.46
N GLN A 418 -27.79 5.01 -0.22
CA GLN A 418 -28.83 4.15 0.34
C GLN A 418 -30.07 4.33 -0.54
N MET A 419 -30.31 3.41 -1.48
CA MET A 419 -31.46 3.42 -2.40
C MET A 419 -32.79 3.63 -1.66
N LEU A 420 -32.84 3.23 -0.38
CA LEU A 420 -33.99 3.37 0.50
C LEU A 420 -34.11 4.75 1.19
N THR A 421 -33.00 5.44 1.49
CA THR A 421 -33.06 6.71 2.25
C THR A 421 -32.77 7.96 1.41
N ARG A 422 -32.17 7.81 0.21
CA ARG A 422 -31.76 8.91 -0.67
C ARG A 422 -30.93 10.00 0.04
N LYS A 423 -30.29 9.67 1.16
CA LYS A 423 -29.39 10.57 1.88
C LYS A 423 -27.96 10.40 1.37
N TYR A 424 -27.30 11.50 1.05
CA TYR A 424 -25.88 11.54 0.73
C TYR A 424 -25.13 12.05 1.96
N THR A 425 -24.30 11.21 2.59
CA THR A 425 -23.36 11.68 3.62
C THR A 425 -22.05 12.07 2.94
N HIS A 426 -21.60 13.31 3.15
CA HIS A 426 -20.41 13.86 2.47
C HIS A 426 -19.10 13.20 2.91
N THR A 427 -18.99 12.74 4.15
CA THR A 427 -17.79 12.08 4.69
C THR A 427 -18.22 11.17 5.84
N ALA A 428 -17.66 9.96 5.95
CA ALA A 428 -17.97 9.08 7.08
C ALA A 428 -17.22 9.51 8.36
N ALA A 429 -15.95 9.88 8.19
CA ALA A 429 -15.11 10.45 9.24
C ALA A 429 -14.03 11.36 8.65
N LYS A 430 -13.71 12.46 9.33
CA LYS A 430 -12.45 13.18 9.09
C LYS A 430 -11.30 12.37 9.68
N THR A 431 -10.18 12.27 8.97
CA THR A 431 -9.07 11.39 9.39
C THR A 431 -7.80 12.19 9.65
N SER A 432 -6.98 11.72 10.57
CA SER A 432 -5.60 12.18 10.76
C SER A 432 -4.70 11.00 11.10
N ILE A 433 -3.42 11.12 10.76
CA ILE A 433 -2.40 10.13 11.08
C ILE A 433 -1.16 10.80 11.65
N ARG A 434 -0.49 10.11 12.55
CA ARG A 434 0.83 10.49 13.06
C ARG A 434 1.72 9.28 13.13
N PHE A 435 2.97 9.48 12.77
CA PHE A 435 4.02 8.50 12.92
C PHE A 435 5.01 8.99 13.98
N LEU A 436 5.23 8.19 15.02
CA LEU A 436 6.11 8.53 16.12
C LEU A 436 7.30 7.57 16.13
N ASN A 437 8.50 8.09 16.33
CA ASN A 437 9.70 7.28 16.61
C ASN A 437 10.17 7.54 18.04
N ASN A 438 11.18 6.79 18.47
CA ASN A 438 11.80 6.95 19.80
C ASN A 438 12.44 8.35 20.02
N LYS A 439 12.70 9.09 18.94
CA LYS A 439 13.36 10.40 18.94
C LYS A 439 12.35 11.49 18.57
N LYS A 440 11.51 11.85 19.54
CA LYS A 440 10.42 12.84 19.40
C LYS A 440 10.79 14.01 18.48
N GLY A 441 10.13 14.09 17.32
CA GLY A 441 10.21 15.21 16.38
C GLY A 441 11.24 15.07 15.26
N GLU A 442 11.95 13.94 15.15
CA GLU A 442 12.82 13.65 14.01
C GLU A 442 12.06 12.96 12.87
N LYS A 443 12.46 13.24 11.62
CA LYS A 443 11.95 12.53 10.43
C LYS A 443 12.26 11.03 10.54
N ILE A 444 11.31 10.21 10.12
CA ILE A 444 11.41 8.74 10.16
C ILE A 444 12.45 8.25 9.17
N LYS A 445 13.22 7.24 9.57
CA LYS A 445 14.25 6.61 8.75
C LYS A 445 14.16 5.09 8.84
N HIS A 446 14.64 4.41 7.80
CA HIS A 446 14.79 2.95 7.81
C HIS A 446 15.64 2.50 9.00
N GLY A 447 15.33 1.32 9.53
CA GLY A 447 15.93 0.77 10.75
C GLY A 447 15.40 1.34 12.06
N GLU A 448 14.51 2.33 12.03
CA GLU A 448 13.84 2.83 13.23
C GLU A 448 12.58 2.01 13.57
N LYS A 449 12.24 1.99 14.86
CA LYS A 449 10.96 1.50 15.36
C LYS A 449 9.97 2.65 15.39
N ILE A 450 8.78 2.44 14.84
CA ILE A 450 7.74 3.47 14.72
C ILE A 450 6.41 3.04 15.36
N ASP A 451 5.69 3.99 15.92
CA ASP A 451 4.31 3.84 16.37
C ASP A 451 3.40 4.64 15.43
N ILE A 452 2.33 4.02 14.95
CA ILE A 452 1.35 4.65 14.05
C ILE A 452 0.08 4.98 14.85
N ILE A 453 -0.37 6.22 14.79
CA ILE A 453 -1.59 6.67 15.44
C ILE A 453 -2.54 7.21 14.38
N MET A 454 -3.69 6.55 14.22
CA MET A 454 -4.77 6.95 13.32
C MET A 454 -5.96 7.44 14.13
N ASP A 455 -6.43 8.66 13.87
CA ASP A 455 -7.59 9.23 14.54
C ASP A 455 -8.71 9.49 13.52
N TYR A 456 -9.91 8.99 13.81
CA TYR A 456 -11.12 9.11 13.00
C TYR A 456 -12.17 9.93 13.75
N TYR A 457 -12.59 11.05 13.18
CA TYR A 457 -13.60 11.95 13.73
C TYR A 457 -14.91 11.74 12.96
N CYS A 458 -15.80 10.91 13.49
CA CYS A 458 -17.02 10.47 12.83
C CYS A 458 -18.10 11.55 12.77
N GLU A 459 -18.80 11.61 11.64
CA GLU A 459 -19.90 12.55 11.39
C GLU A 459 -21.29 11.89 11.42
N HIS A 460 -21.37 10.63 11.86
CA HIS A 460 -22.64 9.88 11.95
C HIS A 460 -23.65 10.57 12.89
N GLU A 461 -24.91 10.66 12.43
CA GLU A 461 -26.02 11.20 13.23
C GLU A 461 -26.45 10.23 14.35
N ASP A 462 -26.43 8.93 14.05
CA ASP A 462 -26.89 7.87 14.94
C ASP A 462 -25.72 7.11 15.60
N ARG A 463 -25.96 6.66 16.83
CA ARG A 463 -24.96 5.93 17.63
C ARG A 463 -24.66 4.55 17.06
N ASP A 464 -25.66 3.85 16.52
CA ASP A 464 -25.49 2.50 15.99
C ASP A 464 -24.62 2.51 14.73
N ASP A 465 -24.78 3.53 13.87
CA ASP A 465 -23.92 3.71 12.69
C ASP A 465 -22.48 4.03 13.08
N PHE A 466 -22.28 4.86 14.10
CA PHE A 466 -20.97 5.10 14.68
C PHE A 466 -20.33 3.81 15.25
N LEU A 467 -21.12 2.98 15.95
CA LEU A 467 -20.64 1.72 16.50
C LEU A 467 -20.29 0.70 15.39
N LYS A 468 -21.10 0.63 14.32
CA LYS A 468 -20.79 -0.15 13.11
C LYS A 468 -19.48 0.30 12.48
N PHE A 469 -19.28 1.61 12.33
CA PHE A 469 -18.03 2.17 11.81
C PHE A 469 -16.83 1.74 12.66
N PHE A 470 -16.94 1.87 13.99
CA PHE A 470 -15.88 1.46 14.91
C PHE A 470 -15.53 -0.03 14.78
N VAL A 471 -16.54 -0.92 14.74
CA VAL A 471 -16.33 -2.37 14.60
C VAL A 471 -15.64 -2.69 13.27
N ARG A 472 -16.16 -2.16 12.15
CA ARG A 472 -15.60 -2.36 10.81
C ARG A 472 -14.12 -1.99 10.76
N LYS A 473 -13.77 -0.81 11.27
CA LYS A 473 -12.39 -0.31 11.29
C LYS A 473 -11.48 -1.14 12.21
N ALA A 474 -12.01 -1.59 13.35
CA ALA A 474 -11.25 -2.45 14.26
C ALA A 474 -10.95 -3.82 13.65
N GLU A 475 -11.95 -4.46 13.02
CA GLU A 475 -11.79 -5.75 12.34
C GLU A 475 -10.83 -5.64 11.15
N ARG A 476 -11.00 -4.61 10.31
CA ARG A 476 -10.09 -4.37 9.19
C ARG A 476 -8.65 -4.20 9.66
N LEU A 477 -8.42 -3.43 10.73
CA LEU A 477 -7.07 -3.29 11.25
C LEU A 477 -6.49 -4.59 11.82
N CYS A 478 -7.31 -5.52 12.28
CA CYS A 478 -6.82 -6.84 12.71
C CYS A 478 -6.44 -7.74 11.54
N SER A 479 -7.23 -7.69 10.46
CA SER A 479 -6.94 -8.44 9.24
C SER A 479 -5.61 -8.00 8.60
N ILE A 480 -5.35 -6.69 8.58
CA ILE A 480 -4.14 -6.14 7.94
C ILE A 480 -2.91 -6.30 8.84
N TYR A 481 -3.04 -6.15 10.17
CA TYR A 481 -1.87 -5.99 11.04
C TYR A 481 -1.69 -7.13 12.03
N SER A 482 -0.64 -7.92 11.80
CA SER A 482 -0.08 -8.85 12.79
C SER A 482 1.27 -8.35 13.26
N LEU A 483 1.35 -7.94 14.53
CA LEU A 483 2.56 -7.35 15.12
C LEU A 483 3.40 -8.33 15.94
N LYS A 484 2.91 -9.55 16.16
CA LYS A 484 3.68 -10.59 16.87
C LYS A 484 4.56 -11.33 15.87
N PRO A 485 5.90 -11.14 15.91
CA PRO A 485 6.79 -11.92 15.05
C PRO A 485 6.72 -13.40 15.44
N SER A 486 6.76 -14.28 14.44
CA SER A 486 7.20 -15.67 14.64
C SER A 486 8.68 -15.70 15.02
N ASP A 487 9.18 -16.85 15.48
CA ASP A 487 10.61 -17.01 15.80
C ASP A 487 11.50 -16.81 14.55
N GLU A 488 11.01 -17.22 13.36
CA GLU A 488 11.67 -17.02 12.06
C GLU A 488 11.70 -15.53 11.65
N ASP A 489 10.63 -14.77 11.94
CA ASP A 489 10.57 -13.33 11.66
C ASP A 489 11.63 -12.54 12.42
N GLN A 490 12.09 -13.03 13.58
CA GLN A 490 13.11 -12.33 14.38
C GLN A 490 14.50 -12.41 13.75
N GLU A 491 14.83 -13.53 13.10
CA GLU A 491 16.13 -13.73 12.43
C GLU A 491 16.19 -12.92 11.12
N GLU A 492 15.13 -12.94 10.30
CA GLU A 492 15.04 -12.12 9.07
C GLU A 492 15.04 -10.61 9.37
N GLU A 493 14.41 -10.19 10.47
CA GLU A 493 14.43 -8.79 10.91
C GLU A 493 15.85 -8.31 11.24
N GLU A 494 16.75 -9.18 11.69
CA GLU A 494 18.14 -8.78 11.95
C GLU A 494 18.94 -8.55 10.66
N GLU A 495 18.67 -9.33 9.62
CA GLU A 495 19.41 -9.29 8.35
C GLU A 495 19.01 -8.11 7.44
N GLU A 496 17.76 -7.65 7.53
CA GLU A 496 17.20 -6.66 6.60
C GLU A 496 16.74 -5.33 7.25
N LYS A 497 17.06 -5.11 8.53
CA LYS A 497 16.84 -3.86 9.29
C LYS A 497 17.19 -2.58 8.53
N GLU A 498 18.12 -2.62 7.57
CA GLU A 498 18.54 -1.45 6.80
C GLU A 498 17.49 -0.93 5.79
N ASN A 499 16.47 -1.72 5.42
CA ASN A 499 15.59 -1.41 4.28
C ASN A 499 14.15 -0.99 4.67
N TYR A 500 13.80 -1.05 5.96
CA TYR A 500 12.43 -0.76 6.41
C TYR A 500 12.38 -0.22 7.84
N CYS A 501 11.29 0.48 8.14
CA CYS A 501 10.91 0.81 9.52
C CYS A 501 10.15 -0.37 10.12
N ILE A 502 10.39 -0.65 11.40
CA ILE A 502 9.69 -1.71 12.13
C ILE A 502 8.49 -1.09 12.85
N ILE A 503 7.28 -1.59 12.60
CA ILE A 503 6.09 -1.08 13.27
C ILE A 503 5.98 -1.69 14.67
N ASN A 504 6.14 -0.86 15.70
CA ASN A 504 6.13 -1.26 17.10
C ASN A 504 4.71 -1.28 17.69
N SER A 505 3.89 -0.28 17.35
CA SER A 505 2.47 -0.27 17.72
C SER A 505 1.62 0.48 16.73
N ILE A 506 0.34 0.12 16.69
CA ILE A 506 -0.67 0.80 15.88
C ILE A 506 -1.88 1.05 16.75
N LYS A 507 -2.25 2.32 16.85
CA LYS A 507 -3.38 2.77 17.62
C LYS A 507 -4.40 3.44 16.70
N MET A 508 -5.62 2.94 16.74
CA MET A 508 -6.77 3.63 16.16
C MET A 508 -7.60 4.26 17.26
N THR A 509 -7.96 5.53 17.09
CA THR A 509 -8.97 6.20 17.91
C THR A 509 -10.14 6.60 17.01
N VAL A 510 -11.36 6.29 17.45
CA VAL A 510 -12.58 6.78 16.80
C VAL A 510 -13.31 7.71 17.78
N ILE A 511 -13.62 8.91 17.32
CA ILE A 511 -14.15 10.03 18.10
C ILE A 511 -15.50 10.42 17.52
N TRP A 512 -16.51 10.57 18.39
CA TRP A 512 -17.86 10.99 18.01
C TRP A 512 -18.33 12.16 18.86
N GLU A 513 -18.82 13.18 18.19
CA GLU A 513 -19.35 14.40 18.79
C GLU A 513 -20.79 14.62 18.30
N LYS A 514 -21.76 14.12 19.07
CA LYS A 514 -23.18 14.22 18.73
C LYS A 514 -23.70 15.66 18.65
N SER A 515 -23.15 16.57 19.46
CA SER A 515 -23.34 18.01 19.34
C SER A 515 -22.23 18.76 20.10
N LYS A 516 -22.03 20.05 19.80
CA LYS A 516 -21.09 20.94 20.54
C LYS A 516 -21.39 21.05 22.05
N LEU A 517 -22.56 20.59 22.50
CA LEU A 517 -23.03 20.67 23.88
C LEU A 517 -22.93 19.33 24.63
N GLU A 518 -22.76 18.21 23.92
CA GLU A 518 -22.61 16.88 24.51
C GLU A 518 -21.12 16.49 24.62
N PRO A 519 -20.72 15.73 25.65
CA PRO A 519 -19.33 15.30 25.79
C PRO A 519 -18.92 14.35 24.65
N LYS A 520 -17.74 14.59 24.07
CA LYS A 520 -17.13 13.71 23.05
C LYS A 520 -17.02 12.28 23.56
N GLU A 521 -17.60 11.33 22.82
CA GLU A 521 -17.30 9.91 23.01
C GLU A 521 -16.06 9.54 22.21
N TYR A 522 -15.18 8.72 22.80
CA TYR A 522 -14.03 8.20 22.07
C TYR A 522 -13.72 6.77 22.51
N TYR A 523 -13.48 5.93 21.51
CA TYR A 523 -13.08 4.53 21.62
C TYR A 523 -11.76 4.35 20.89
N TRP A 524 -10.95 3.40 21.35
CA TRP A 524 -9.68 3.12 20.70
C TRP A 524 -9.32 1.65 20.84
N PHE A 525 -8.56 1.13 19.88
CA PHE A 525 -7.78 -0.08 20.04
C PHE A 525 -6.30 0.26 19.87
N ASN A 526 -5.44 -0.56 20.47
CA ASN A 526 -4.00 -0.49 20.29
C ASN A 526 -3.43 -1.91 20.13
N PHE A 527 -2.75 -2.16 19.02
CA PHE A 527 -1.89 -3.32 18.84
C PHE A 527 -0.45 -2.94 19.12
N SER A 528 0.29 -3.79 19.82
CA SER A 528 1.70 -3.58 20.17
C SER A 528 2.45 -4.89 19.99
N ARG A 529 3.72 -4.81 19.61
CA ARG A 529 4.59 -6.00 19.57
C ARG A 529 4.85 -6.58 20.95
N MET A 530 4.93 -5.73 21.98
CA MET A 530 5.37 -6.12 23.33
C MET A 530 4.24 -6.30 24.34
N ASP A 531 3.10 -5.65 24.12
CA ASP A 531 1.96 -5.70 25.04
C ASP A 531 0.80 -6.50 24.44
N GLU A 532 0.00 -7.13 25.31
CA GLU A 532 -1.31 -7.62 24.88
C GLU A 532 -2.12 -6.47 24.28
N PRO A 533 -2.81 -6.68 23.14
CA PRO A 533 -3.68 -5.69 22.55
C PRO A 533 -4.70 -5.18 23.58
N LYS A 534 -4.98 -3.87 23.55
CA LYS A 534 -5.90 -3.24 24.50
C LYS A 534 -6.88 -2.35 23.74
N GLY A 535 -8.08 -2.19 24.28
CA GLY A 535 -9.03 -1.25 23.74
C GLY A 535 -9.88 -0.58 24.81
N LYS A 536 -10.19 0.70 24.59
CA LYS A 536 -11.25 1.38 25.34
C LYS A 536 -12.54 1.23 24.55
N LEU A 537 -13.47 0.46 25.12
CA LEU A 537 -14.71 0.04 24.44
C LEU A 537 -15.95 0.75 25.04
N PRO A 538 -17.06 0.84 24.29
CA PRO A 538 -18.35 1.35 24.78
C PRO A 538 -18.96 0.46 25.87
N ASP A 539 -19.95 1.02 26.61
CA ASP A 539 -20.82 0.25 27.51
C ASP A 539 -21.68 -0.71 26.69
N CYS A 540 -21.58 -2.03 26.91
CA CYS A 540 -22.41 -3.03 26.23
C CYS A 540 -22.26 -4.46 26.82
N ALA A 541 -22.96 -5.44 26.23
CA ALA A 541 -23.30 -6.80 26.71
C ALA A 541 -24.44 -6.93 27.75
N HIS A 542 -25.66 -6.53 27.37
CA HIS A 542 -26.90 -6.87 28.12
C HIS A 542 -27.63 -8.12 27.58
N LYS A 543 -27.29 -8.58 26.36
CA LYS A 543 -28.08 -9.56 25.58
C LYS A 543 -27.41 -10.92 25.34
N TYR A 544 -26.17 -11.13 25.76
CA TYR A 544 -25.54 -12.44 25.58
C TYR A 544 -26.20 -13.45 26.54
N LYS A 545 -26.91 -14.45 25.99
CA LYS A 545 -27.62 -15.49 26.76
C LYS A 545 -26.67 -16.06 27.83
N GLY A 546 -26.91 -15.71 29.10
CA GLY A 546 -26.10 -16.12 30.25
C GLY A 546 -25.45 -15.00 31.07
N TRP A 547 -25.52 -13.73 30.65
CA TRP A 547 -24.99 -12.59 31.40
C TRP A 547 -26.11 -11.70 31.95
N GLN A 548 -26.21 -11.58 33.28
CA GLN A 548 -27.22 -10.76 33.96
C GLN A 548 -26.76 -9.33 34.29
N LYS A 549 -25.49 -8.96 34.05
CA LYS A 549 -24.94 -7.61 34.35
C LYS A 549 -24.33 -6.95 33.12
N ILE A 550 -24.60 -5.64 32.98
CA ILE A 550 -23.96 -4.74 32.02
C ILE A 550 -22.44 -4.72 32.29
N LEU A 551 -21.62 -5.03 31.28
CA LEU A 551 -20.18 -4.83 31.36
C LEU A 551 -19.88 -3.33 31.21
N LYS A 552 -19.07 -2.80 32.13
CA LYS A 552 -18.78 -1.37 32.21
C LYS A 552 -17.82 -0.93 31.11
N LYS A 553 -18.07 0.26 30.55
CA LYS A 553 -17.11 1.03 29.75
C LYS A 553 -15.77 1.11 30.47
N GLY A 554 -14.70 0.86 29.74
CA GLY A 554 -13.38 0.74 30.32
C GLY A 554 -12.35 0.26 29.32
N ILE A 555 -11.14 0.06 29.82
CA ILE A 555 -10.03 -0.53 29.07
C ILE A 555 -10.10 -2.04 29.28
N HIS A 556 -10.16 -2.78 28.18
CA HIS A 556 -10.19 -4.23 28.16
C HIS A 556 -8.98 -4.77 27.41
N ASN A 557 -8.49 -5.94 27.83
CA ASN A 557 -7.53 -6.68 27.04
C ASN A 557 -8.27 -7.30 25.84
N LEU A 558 -7.62 -7.30 24.69
CA LEU A 558 -8.11 -7.87 23.46
C LEU A 558 -7.19 -9.01 23.04
N LYS A 559 -7.76 -10.01 22.38
CA LYS A 559 -7.01 -10.97 21.58
C LYS A 559 -7.49 -10.89 20.15
N SER A 560 -6.56 -10.86 19.22
CA SER A 560 -6.83 -11.18 17.82
C SER A 560 -6.56 -12.65 17.64
N TYR A 561 -7.57 -13.40 17.22
CA TYR A 561 -7.41 -14.76 16.71
C TYR A 561 -7.69 -14.71 15.22
N ASP A 562 -6.65 -14.82 14.40
CA ASP A 562 -6.78 -14.72 12.94
C ASP A 562 -7.45 -13.38 12.56
N ASP A 563 -8.68 -13.42 12.04
CA ASP A 563 -9.54 -12.31 11.64
C ASP A 563 -10.52 -11.82 12.73
N GLU A 564 -10.65 -12.51 13.85
CA GLU A 564 -11.61 -12.18 14.91
C GLU A 564 -10.98 -11.45 16.10
N LEU A 565 -11.52 -10.26 16.39
CA LEU A 565 -11.28 -9.54 17.64
C LEU A 565 -12.12 -10.08 18.78
N LYS A 566 -11.47 -10.56 19.84
CA LYS A 566 -12.11 -11.03 21.07
C LYS A 566 -11.73 -10.14 22.26
N VAL A 567 -12.75 -9.71 22.99
CA VAL A 567 -12.63 -8.97 24.24
C VAL A 567 -12.48 -9.96 25.39
N ILE A 568 -11.42 -9.83 26.20
CA ILE A 568 -11.21 -10.65 27.39
C ILE A 568 -11.96 -10.01 28.56
N VAL A 569 -12.93 -10.74 29.09
CA VAL A 569 -13.75 -10.32 30.23
C VAL A 569 -13.42 -11.16 31.46
N LYS A 570 -13.28 -10.52 32.62
CA LYS A 570 -13.16 -11.21 33.92
C LYS A 570 -14.54 -11.41 34.52
N ASN A 571 -14.89 -12.66 34.86
CA ASN A 571 -16.10 -12.98 35.62
C ASN A 571 -15.86 -12.98 37.13
N GLU A 572 -16.93 -12.98 37.95
CA GLU A 572 -16.86 -13.00 39.43
C GLU A 572 -16.14 -14.25 40.01
N VAL A 573 -15.87 -15.26 39.18
CA VAL A 573 -15.17 -16.52 39.53
C VAL A 573 -13.71 -16.52 39.01
N ASP A 574 -13.16 -15.37 38.62
CA ASP A 574 -11.80 -15.20 38.04
C ASP A 574 -11.52 -15.94 36.71
N ASP A 575 -12.52 -16.61 36.13
CA ASP A 575 -12.40 -17.16 34.77
C ASP A 575 -12.38 -16.05 33.71
N LYS A 576 -11.31 -16.03 32.92
CA LYS A 576 -11.19 -15.21 31.70
C LYS A 576 -12.10 -15.80 30.63
N LYS A 577 -13.09 -15.05 30.17
CA LYS A 577 -13.97 -15.43 29.05
C LYS A 577 -13.76 -14.49 27.87
N GLU A 578 -13.74 -15.06 26.68
CA GLU A 578 -13.53 -14.33 25.43
C GLU A 578 -14.88 -14.10 24.73
N ILE A 579 -15.11 -12.87 24.28
CA ILE A 579 -16.36 -12.45 23.61
C ILE A 579 -15.99 -11.74 22.30
N PRO A 580 -16.57 -12.14 21.13
CA PRO A 580 -16.35 -11.41 19.88
C PRO A 580 -16.74 -9.93 20.00
N LEU A 581 -15.99 -9.03 19.34
CA LEU A 581 -16.23 -7.59 19.42
C LEU A 581 -17.63 -7.20 18.91
N THR A 582 -18.09 -7.80 17.81
CA THR A 582 -19.47 -7.63 17.29
C THR A 582 -20.53 -7.94 18.35
N LYS A 583 -20.33 -9.03 19.11
CA LYS A 583 -21.23 -9.41 20.20
C LYS A 583 -21.08 -8.52 21.42
N TRP A 584 -19.88 -8.01 21.69
CA TRP A 584 -19.60 -7.06 22.76
C TRP A 584 -20.46 -5.81 22.58
N VAL A 585 -20.37 -5.19 21.40
CA VAL A 585 -21.10 -3.96 21.03
C VAL A 585 -22.63 -4.15 21.02
N GLY A 586 -23.09 -5.40 21.16
CA GLY A 586 -24.48 -5.85 21.08
C GLY A 586 -24.77 -6.28 19.65
N GLU A 587 -25.52 -7.37 19.47
CA GLU A 587 -25.99 -7.79 18.14
C GLU A 587 -26.62 -6.57 17.45
N LEU A 588 -25.87 -6.02 16.50
CA LEU A 588 -26.36 -5.06 15.53
C LEU A 588 -27.34 -5.88 14.68
N ASN A 589 -28.60 -5.90 15.09
CA ASN A 589 -29.65 -6.59 14.34
C ASN A 589 -29.55 -6.12 12.88
N ASN A 590 -29.48 -7.11 11.97
CA ASN A 590 -29.46 -7.01 10.50
C ASN A 590 -28.08 -6.94 9.82
N LEU A 591 -27.17 -7.88 10.10
CA LEU A 591 -26.01 -8.15 9.22
C LEU A 591 -26.10 -9.51 8.50
N ASN A 592 -27.25 -10.20 8.57
CA ASN A 592 -27.45 -11.51 7.93
C ASN A 592 -28.87 -11.73 7.37
N ASP A 593 -29.57 -10.67 6.91
CA ASP A 593 -30.82 -10.82 6.14
C ASP A 593 -30.70 -10.26 4.71
#